data_AF-A0A1G5E1G5-F1
#
_entry.id   AF-A0A1G5E1G5-F1
#
_cell.length_a   1.000
_cell.length_b   1.000
_cell.length_c   1.000
_cell.angle_alpha   90.00
_cell.angle_beta   90.00
_cell.angle_gamma   90.00
#
_symmetry.space_group_name_H-M   'P 1'
#
loop_
_entity.id
_entity.type
_entity.pdbx_description
1 polymer ?
#
loop_
_entity_poly.entity_id
_entity_poly.type
_entity_poly.pdbx_seq_one_letter_code
_entity_poly.pdbx_strand_id
1 'polypeptide(L)'
;MNEPSFQKKSVPVQRPFDLLHPRTGRIAASENAGEILVTYDGAGPYGARLLSGINRLELSSEKYVGREVLLAFDGGRPDRPIVVGVLENVLENLVSLDAETESDSSPVEAFCDGERTVIEAEKEMVLKCGEGSITIKKEGRIVIRGKEIVSRASGTNKIKGGSVELN
;
A
#
# COMPACT_ATOMS: atom_id res chain seq x y z
N MET A 1 5.66 3.47 68.97
CA MET A 1 5.27 4.25 67.78
C MET A 1 6.02 3.65 66.60
N ASN A 2 5.36 2.82 65.80
CA ASN A 2 5.94 2.16 64.63
C ASN A 2 5.78 3.05 63.42
N GLU A 3 6.90 3.42 62.78
CA GLU A 3 6.90 4.05 61.46
C GLU A 3 6.57 3.02 60.37
N PRO A 4 5.73 3.34 59.37
CA PRO A 4 5.47 2.45 58.26
C PRO A 4 6.57 2.59 57.20
N SER A 5 7.31 1.50 57.01
CA SER A 5 8.26 1.28 55.92
C SER A 5 7.56 1.32 54.55
N PHE A 6 7.80 2.37 53.76
CA PHE A 6 7.43 2.46 52.35
C PHE A 6 8.30 1.50 51.53
N GLN A 7 7.74 0.34 51.17
CA GLN A 7 8.32 -0.50 50.13
C GLN A 7 8.16 0.19 48.77
N LYS A 8 9.24 0.80 48.30
CA LYS A 8 9.40 1.23 46.90
C LYS A 8 9.37 -0.04 46.04
N LYS A 9 8.22 -0.37 45.43
CA LYS A 9 8.14 -1.37 44.38
C LYS A 9 9.09 -0.95 43.26
N SER A 10 10.22 -1.65 43.17
CA SER A 10 11.17 -1.53 42.07
C SER A 10 10.46 -1.90 40.77
N VAL A 11 10.22 -0.90 39.92
CA VAL A 11 9.87 -1.11 38.51
C VAL A 11 11.04 -1.89 37.88
N PRO A 12 10.80 -3.04 37.23
CA PRO A 12 11.89 -3.80 36.66
C PRO A 12 12.52 -2.98 35.53
N VAL A 13 13.82 -2.71 35.68
CA VAL A 13 14.69 -2.14 34.65
C VAL A 13 14.59 -3.05 33.42
N GLN A 14 14.02 -2.53 32.34
CA GLN A 14 13.84 -3.22 31.06
C GLN A 14 15.19 -3.75 30.57
N ARG A 15 15.19 -5.02 30.14
CA ARG A 15 16.41 -5.74 29.78
C ARG A 15 16.87 -5.33 28.38
N PRO A 16 18.18 -5.20 28.12
CA PRO A 16 18.73 -4.71 26.86
C PRO A 16 18.50 -5.63 25.64
N PHE A 17 17.85 -6.80 25.81
CA PHE A 17 17.60 -7.77 24.75
C PHE A 17 16.22 -7.65 24.08
N ASP A 18 15.32 -6.83 24.60
CA ASP A 18 13.93 -6.75 24.08
C ASP A 18 13.83 -6.00 22.73
N LEU A 19 14.93 -5.47 22.18
CA LEU A 19 14.94 -4.67 20.94
C LEU A 19 15.56 -5.39 19.74
N LEU A 20 15.94 -6.67 19.92
CA LEU A 20 16.48 -7.52 18.85
C LEU A 20 15.39 -8.32 18.11
N HIS A 21 14.17 -8.34 18.63
CA HIS A 21 13.05 -8.99 17.98
C HIS A 21 12.16 -7.97 17.26
N PRO A 22 11.55 -8.35 16.13
CA PRO A 22 10.52 -7.54 15.50
C PRO A 22 9.41 -7.16 16.48
N ARG A 23 8.79 -5.99 16.27
CA ARG A 23 7.66 -5.49 17.07
C ARG A 23 6.55 -4.99 16.17
N THR A 24 5.34 -4.96 16.69
CA THR A 24 4.21 -4.30 16.01
C THR A 24 4.16 -2.83 16.40
N GLY A 25 3.99 -1.95 15.42
CA GLY A 25 3.74 -0.53 15.60
C GLY A 25 2.52 -0.08 14.80
N ARG A 26 2.25 1.22 14.81
CA ARG A 26 1.22 1.87 14.00
C ARG A 26 1.80 3.02 13.19
N ILE A 27 1.26 3.23 12.00
CA ILE A 27 1.60 4.40 11.18
C ILE A 27 1.01 5.64 11.85
N ALA A 28 1.81 6.68 12.04
CA ALA A 28 1.39 7.97 12.55
C ALA A 28 1.10 8.94 11.40
N ALA A 29 0.24 9.93 11.65
CA ALA A 29 0.00 11.01 10.71
C ALA A 29 1.31 11.79 10.46
N SER A 30 1.51 12.20 9.21
CA SER A 30 2.65 13.00 8.79
C SER A 30 2.13 14.20 8.00
N GLU A 31 2.67 15.39 8.28
CA GLU A 31 2.37 16.61 7.52
C GLU A 31 3.21 16.68 6.22
N ASN A 32 4.20 15.79 6.07
CA ASN A 32 5.09 15.75 4.92
C ASN A 32 5.00 14.39 4.22
N ALA A 33 4.50 14.38 2.99
CA ALA A 33 4.25 13.17 2.18
C ALA A 33 5.49 12.28 1.92
N GLY A 34 6.69 12.76 2.27
CA GLY A 34 7.94 12.01 2.19
C GLY A 34 8.36 11.31 3.48
N GLU A 35 7.76 11.63 4.62
CA GLU A 35 8.16 11.09 5.93
C GLU A 35 7.16 10.03 6.40
N ILE A 36 7.66 8.84 6.70
CA ILE A 36 6.87 7.79 7.33
C ILE A 36 7.18 7.80 8.81
N LEU A 37 6.15 8.10 9.60
CA LEU A 37 6.23 8.14 11.05
C LEU A 37 5.54 6.90 11.62
N VAL A 38 6.13 6.32 12.66
CA VAL A 38 5.53 5.19 13.38
C VAL A 38 5.55 5.40 14.88
N THR A 39 4.53 4.88 15.55
CA THR A 39 4.47 4.73 17.00
C THR A 39 4.48 3.25 17.35
N TYR A 40 5.09 2.88 18.47
CA TYR A 40 5.07 1.51 18.97
C TYR A 40 5.28 1.53 20.49
N ASP A 41 4.70 0.56 21.21
CA ASP A 41 4.75 0.48 22.68
C ASP A 41 4.40 1.78 23.42
N GLY A 42 3.54 2.61 22.83
CA GLY A 42 3.13 3.90 23.39
C GLY A 42 4.16 5.03 23.26
N ALA A 43 5.24 4.82 22.50
CA ALA A 43 6.28 5.82 22.21
C ALA A 43 6.30 6.22 20.72
N GLY A 44 6.87 7.39 20.43
CA GLY A 44 6.99 7.97 19.08
C GLY A 44 6.37 9.37 18.96
N PRO A 45 6.20 9.90 17.74
CA PRO A 45 6.51 9.25 16.46
C PRO A 45 8.02 9.17 16.17
N TYR A 46 8.43 8.09 15.52
CA TYR A 46 9.80 7.89 15.02
C TYR A 46 9.80 7.84 13.49
N GLY A 47 10.79 8.50 12.87
CA GLY A 47 11.02 8.39 11.44
C GLY A 47 11.44 6.98 11.05
N ALA A 48 10.63 6.32 10.24
CA ALA A 48 10.85 4.95 9.82
C ALA A 48 11.46 4.86 8.42
N ARG A 49 12.40 3.92 8.27
CA ARG A 49 12.88 3.49 6.95
C ARG A 49 11.95 2.41 6.40
N LEU A 50 11.92 2.26 5.08
CA LEU A 50 11.10 1.25 4.40
C LEU A 50 12.01 0.24 3.71
N LEU A 51 11.58 -1.02 3.65
CA LEU A 51 12.16 -2.00 2.73
C LEU A 51 11.81 -1.64 1.28
N SER A 52 12.73 -1.96 0.36
CA SER A 52 12.49 -1.85 -1.07
C SER A 52 11.28 -2.71 -1.46
N GLY A 53 10.29 -2.11 -2.15
CA GLY A 53 9.01 -2.76 -2.50
C GLY A 53 7.81 -2.17 -1.76
N ILE A 54 8.01 -1.49 -0.63
CA ILE A 54 6.93 -0.75 0.05
C ILE A 54 6.77 0.63 -0.60
N ASN A 55 5.58 0.92 -1.13
CA ASN A 55 5.27 2.20 -1.75
C ASN A 55 5.10 3.31 -0.68
N ARG A 56 6.05 4.24 -0.63
CA ARG A 56 6.05 5.36 0.34
C ARG A 56 4.83 6.27 0.20
N LEU A 57 4.45 6.60 -1.04
CA LEU A 57 3.33 7.52 -1.30
C LEU A 57 2.03 6.91 -0.79
N GLU A 58 1.82 5.62 -1.04
CA GLU A 58 0.66 4.90 -0.53
C GLU A 58 0.64 4.86 1.00
N LEU A 59 1.75 4.50 1.64
CA LEU A 59 1.86 4.44 3.10
C LEU A 59 1.67 5.80 3.80
N SER A 60 1.99 6.90 3.12
CA SER A 60 1.81 8.26 3.63
C SER A 60 0.37 8.78 3.55
N SER A 61 -0.54 8.05 2.88
CA SER A 61 -1.94 8.46 2.75
C SER A 61 -2.74 8.28 4.04
N GLU A 62 -3.80 9.06 4.20
CA GLU A 62 -4.69 9.00 5.37
C GLU A 62 -5.28 7.61 5.62
N LYS A 63 -5.45 6.79 4.56
CA LYS A 63 -5.95 5.41 4.64
C LYS A 63 -5.08 4.49 5.50
N TYR A 64 -3.78 4.79 5.60
CA TYR A 64 -2.82 3.97 6.31
C TYR A 64 -2.51 4.48 7.71
N VAL A 65 -2.92 5.71 8.06
CA VAL A 65 -2.75 6.25 9.42
C VAL A 65 -3.48 5.35 10.42
N GLY A 66 -2.77 4.95 11.48
CA GLY A 66 -3.26 4.05 12.52
C GLY A 66 -3.18 2.57 12.20
N ARG A 67 -2.88 2.18 10.95
CA ARG A 67 -2.71 0.76 10.58
C ARG A 67 -1.49 0.15 11.23
N GLU A 68 -1.60 -1.13 11.54
CA GLU A 68 -0.53 -1.89 12.18
C GLU A 68 0.57 -2.27 11.18
N VAL A 69 1.82 -2.17 11.62
CA VAL A 69 3.01 -2.48 10.83
C VAL A 69 3.96 -3.36 11.63
N LEU A 70 4.65 -4.26 10.95
CA LEU A 70 5.78 -4.97 11.52
C LEU A 70 7.05 -4.12 11.41
N LEU A 71 7.69 -3.89 12.55
CA LEU A 71 8.91 -3.12 12.70
C LEU A 71 10.09 -4.03 13.02
N ALA A 72 11.20 -3.81 12.32
CA ALA A 72 12.53 -4.21 12.74
C ALA A 72 13.32 -2.96 13.17
N PHE A 73 14.44 -3.15 13.87
CA PHE A 73 15.23 -2.04 14.40
C PHE A 73 16.69 -2.16 13.97
N ASP A 74 17.22 -1.12 13.32
CA ASP A 74 18.59 -1.10 12.82
C ASP A 74 19.59 -1.19 13.99
N GLY A 75 20.31 -2.32 14.08
CA GLY A 75 21.23 -2.59 15.19
C GLY A 75 20.55 -2.69 16.57
N GLY A 76 19.24 -3.03 16.61
CA GLY A 76 18.46 -3.07 17.84
C GLY A 76 18.17 -1.69 18.45
N ARG A 77 18.27 -0.63 17.64
CA ARG A 77 18.07 0.75 18.10
C ARG A 77 16.60 1.17 17.99
N PRO A 78 15.94 1.54 19.11
CA PRO A 78 14.52 1.87 19.13
C PRO A 78 14.21 3.16 18.36
N ASP A 79 15.17 4.08 18.26
CA ASP A 79 15.09 5.33 17.50
C ASP A 79 15.21 5.13 15.97
N ARG A 80 15.46 3.90 15.49
CA ARG A 80 15.69 3.59 14.08
C ARG A 80 14.82 2.43 13.58
N PRO A 81 13.48 2.61 13.56
CA PRO A 81 12.58 1.58 13.05
C PRO A 81 12.69 1.43 11.52
N ILE A 82 12.52 0.20 11.06
CA ILE A 82 12.39 -0.19 9.66
C ILE A 82 11.04 -0.89 9.52
N VAL A 83 10.15 -0.35 8.68
CA VAL A 83 8.90 -1.02 8.32
C VAL A 83 9.23 -2.19 7.41
N VAL A 84 8.93 -3.40 7.91
CA VAL A 84 9.09 -4.66 7.16
C VAL A 84 7.85 -4.90 6.29
N GLY A 85 6.67 -4.56 6.79
CA GLY A 85 5.40 -4.68 6.07
C GLY A 85 4.22 -4.14 6.88
N VAL A 86 3.10 -3.91 6.21
CA VAL A 86 1.81 -3.60 6.84
C VAL A 86 1.13 -4.90 7.21
N LEU A 87 0.60 -4.99 8.43
CA LEU A 87 -0.16 -6.14 8.89
C LEU A 87 -1.58 -6.04 8.33
N GLU A 88 -2.10 -7.15 7.78
CA GLU A 88 -3.47 -7.20 7.30
C GLU A 88 -4.46 -7.15 8.46
N ASN A 89 -5.47 -6.28 8.34
CA ASN A 89 -6.61 -6.26 9.25
C ASN A 89 -7.79 -6.96 8.59
N VAL A 90 -7.96 -8.25 8.88
CA VAL A 90 -9.03 -9.09 8.33
C VAL A 90 -10.42 -8.52 8.64
N LEU A 91 -10.59 -7.79 9.75
CA LEU A 91 -11.87 -7.20 10.12
C LEU A 91 -12.24 -5.97 9.27
N GLU A 92 -11.28 -5.11 8.90
CA GLU A 92 -11.53 -3.99 7.98
C GLU A 92 -11.90 -4.46 6.58
N ASN A 93 -11.30 -5.57 6.13
CA ASN A 93 -11.64 -6.19 4.85
C ASN A 93 -13.09 -6.74 4.87
N LEU A 94 -13.54 -7.29 6.00
CA LEU A 94 -14.92 -7.79 6.18
C LEU A 94 -15.96 -6.66 6.23
N VAL A 95 -15.67 -5.51 6.84
CA VAL A 95 -16.60 -4.36 6.86
C VAL A 95 -16.70 -3.69 5.49
N SER A 96 -15.65 -3.79 4.67
CA SER A 96 -15.65 -3.32 3.28
C SER A 96 -16.50 -4.18 2.34
N LEU A 97 -16.89 -5.39 2.76
CA LEU A 97 -17.77 -6.29 1.98
C LEU A 97 -19.26 -5.94 2.11
N ASP A 98 -19.66 -5.23 3.16
CA ASP A 98 -21.07 -4.87 3.42
C ASP A 98 -21.51 -3.57 2.71
N ALA A 99 -20.55 -2.81 2.15
CA ALA A 99 -20.79 -1.56 1.43
C ALA A 99 -20.35 -1.68 -0.04
N GLU A 100 -21.28 -2.15 -0.86
CA GLU A 100 -21.35 -2.02 -2.31
C GLU A 100 -20.31 -2.75 -3.19
N THR A 101 -20.85 -3.74 -3.91
CA THR A 101 -20.41 -4.27 -5.23
C THR A 101 -19.26 -5.27 -5.22
N GLU A 102 -19.58 -6.46 -5.76
CA GLU A 102 -18.66 -7.49 -6.22
C GLU A 102 -17.48 -6.88 -6.99
N SER A 103 -16.41 -6.56 -6.29
CA SER A 103 -15.10 -6.33 -6.88
C SER A 103 -14.26 -7.53 -6.47
N ASP A 104 -14.16 -8.48 -7.41
CA ASP A 104 -13.07 -9.47 -7.44
C ASP A 104 -11.76 -8.68 -7.37
N SER A 105 -11.25 -8.42 -6.17
CA SER A 105 -9.95 -7.80 -5.95
C SER A 105 -8.86 -8.87 -6.13
N SER A 106 -8.78 -9.44 -7.33
CA SER A 106 -7.55 -10.12 -7.74
C SER A 106 -6.45 -9.05 -7.76
N PRO A 107 -5.31 -9.27 -7.07
CA PRO A 107 -4.23 -8.31 -7.05
C PRO A 107 -3.78 -8.00 -8.49
N VAL A 108 -3.75 -6.71 -8.83
CA VAL A 108 -3.17 -6.24 -10.09
C VAL A 108 -1.66 -6.35 -9.94
N GLU A 109 -1.05 -7.36 -10.53
CA GLU A 109 0.40 -7.46 -10.60
C GLU A 109 0.92 -6.51 -11.68
N ALA A 110 1.63 -5.47 -11.24
CA ALA A 110 2.35 -4.56 -12.12
C ALA A 110 3.85 -4.84 -11.98
N PHE A 111 4.47 -5.36 -13.05
CA PHE A 111 5.91 -5.57 -13.10
C PHE A 111 6.57 -4.36 -13.79
N CYS A 112 7.49 -3.70 -13.10
CA CYS A 112 8.26 -2.56 -13.60
C CYS A 112 9.76 -2.85 -13.43
N ASP A 113 10.47 -3.10 -14.53
CA ASP A 113 11.93 -3.30 -14.54
C ASP A 113 12.74 -2.02 -14.84
N GLY A 114 12.06 -0.88 -14.91
CA GLY A 114 12.65 0.43 -15.25
C GLY A 114 12.74 0.72 -16.76
N GLU A 115 12.53 -0.29 -17.61
CA GLU A 115 12.49 -0.15 -19.08
C GLU A 115 11.11 -0.52 -19.66
N ARG A 116 10.38 -1.42 -18.98
CA ARG A 116 9.10 -1.98 -19.38
C ARG A 116 8.15 -2.07 -18.18
N THR A 117 6.91 -1.67 -18.42
CA THR A 117 5.79 -1.86 -17.48
C THR A 117 4.82 -2.87 -18.08
N VAL A 118 4.49 -3.91 -17.31
CA VAL A 118 3.51 -4.93 -17.67
C VAL A 118 2.39 -4.92 -16.62
N ILE A 119 1.14 -4.81 -17.08
CA ILE A 119 -0.07 -4.88 -16.25
C ILE A 119 -0.87 -6.09 -16.72
N GLU A 120 -1.08 -7.07 -15.83
CA GLU A 120 -1.81 -8.31 -16.14
C GLU A 120 -3.13 -8.39 -15.38
N ALA A 121 -4.13 -8.97 -16.04
CA ALA A 121 -5.45 -9.24 -15.47
C ALA A 121 -6.01 -10.55 -16.04
N GLU A 122 -6.61 -11.40 -15.19
CA GLU A 122 -7.06 -12.74 -15.60
C GLU A 122 -8.35 -12.74 -16.43
N LYS A 123 -9.24 -11.77 -16.19
CA LYS A 123 -10.59 -11.72 -16.77
C LYS A 123 -10.82 -10.47 -17.62
N GLU A 124 -10.55 -9.30 -17.06
CA GLU A 124 -10.82 -8.00 -17.70
C GLU A 124 -9.89 -6.91 -17.16
N MET A 125 -9.45 -6.00 -18.03
CA MET A 125 -8.72 -4.78 -17.67
C MET A 125 -9.47 -3.56 -18.20
N VAL A 126 -9.78 -2.59 -17.32
CA VAL A 126 -10.54 -1.38 -17.67
C VAL A 126 -9.77 -0.13 -17.25
N LEU A 127 -9.44 0.74 -18.22
CA LEU A 127 -8.94 2.09 -18.00
C LEU A 127 -10.09 3.07 -18.18
N LYS A 128 -10.61 3.69 -17.11
CA LYS A 128 -11.80 4.56 -17.13
C LYS A 128 -11.49 5.96 -16.61
N CYS A 129 -11.99 6.98 -17.32
CA CYS A 129 -11.95 8.38 -16.89
C CYS A 129 -13.25 9.08 -17.34
N GLY A 130 -14.14 9.38 -16.40
CA GLY A 130 -15.45 9.95 -16.71
C GLY A 130 -16.27 9.05 -17.64
N GLU A 131 -16.69 9.60 -18.79
CA GLU A 131 -17.43 8.90 -19.85
C GLU A 131 -16.52 8.08 -20.80
N GLY A 132 -15.20 8.25 -20.70
CA GLY A 132 -14.22 7.53 -21.52
C GLY A 132 -13.79 6.21 -20.89
N SER A 133 -13.62 5.17 -21.71
CA SER A 133 -13.06 3.89 -21.26
C SER A 133 -12.31 3.12 -22.36
N ILE A 134 -11.27 2.38 -21.95
CA ILE A 134 -10.62 1.34 -22.74
C ILE A 134 -10.73 0.04 -21.96
N THR A 135 -11.35 -0.99 -22.55
CA THR A 135 -11.57 -2.28 -21.91
C THR A 135 -10.93 -3.39 -22.74
N ILE A 136 -10.14 -4.25 -22.09
CA ILE A 136 -9.54 -5.46 -22.68
C ILE A 136 -10.12 -6.67 -21.94
N LYS A 137 -10.68 -7.62 -22.69
CA LYS A 137 -11.26 -8.85 -22.13
C LYS A 137 -10.37 -10.07 -22.36
N LYS A 138 -10.57 -11.13 -21.56
CA LYS A 138 -9.84 -12.41 -21.67
C LYS A 138 -9.85 -13.02 -23.07
N GLU A 139 -10.93 -12.85 -23.85
CA GLU A 139 -10.99 -13.33 -25.23
C GLU A 139 -10.17 -12.50 -26.24
N GLY A 140 -9.48 -11.45 -25.78
CA GLY A 140 -8.67 -10.55 -26.61
C GLY A 140 -9.46 -9.41 -27.25
N ARG A 141 -10.75 -9.26 -26.93
CA ARG A 141 -11.58 -8.14 -27.42
C ARG A 141 -11.16 -6.84 -26.72
N ILE A 142 -10.86 -5.82 -27.51
CA ILE A 142 -10.57 -4.46 -27.04
C ILE A 142 -11.74 -3.54 -27.44
N VAL A 143 -12.28 -2.79 -26.47
CA VAL A 143 -13.36 -1.83 -26.67
C VAL A 143 -12.89 -0.46 -26.22
N ILE A 144 -12.96 0.53 -27.11
CA ILE A 144 -12.64 1.93 -26.82
C ILE A 144 -13.94 2.73 -26.90
N ARG A 145 -14.29 3.41 -25.81
CA ARG A 145 -15.48 4.28 -25.72
C ARG A 145 -15.07 5.68 -25.33
N GLY A 146 -15.69 6.66 -25.96
CA GLY A 146 -15.54 8.07 -25.65
C GLY A 146 -16.38 8.92 -26.58
N LYS A 147 -16.51 10.21 -26.24
CA LYS A 147 -17.21 11.20 -27.08
C LYS A 147 -16.48 11.47 -28.39
N GLU A 148 -15.15 11.43 -28.37
CA GLU A 148 -14.27 11.61 -29.53
C GLU A 148 -13.04 10.71 -29.37
N ILE A 149 -12.57 10.10 -30.47
CA ILE A 149 -11.35 9.28 -30.49
C ILE A 149 -10.39 9.89 -31.50
N VAL A 150 -9.27 10.45 -31.01
CA VAL A 150 -8.21 11.02 -31.87
C VAL A 150 -7.04 10.02 -31.93
N SER A 151 -6.82 9.41 -33.09
CA SER A 151 -5.70 8.50 -33.33
C SER A 151 -4.65 9.20 -34.19
N ARG A 152 -3.52 9.61 -33.58
CA ARG A 152 -2.42 10.32 -34.26
C ARG A 152 -1.14 9.48 -34.23
N ALA A 153 -0.49 9.36 -35.38
CA ALA A 153 0.83 8.75 -35.52
C ALA A 153 1.75 9.71 -36.29
N SER A 154 3.04 9.78 -35.91
CA SER A 154 4.06 10.52 -36.67
C SER A 154 4.49 9.80 -37.95
N GLY A 155 4.36 8.47 -37.98
CA GLY A 155 4.52 7.63 -39.16
C GLY A 155 3.18 7.13 -39.70
N THR A 156 3.11 5.84 -40.03
CA THR A 156 1.88 5.23 -40.54
C THR A 156 0.97 4.74 -39.41
N ASN A 157 -0.32 5.03 -39.48
CA ASN A 157 -1.35 4.37 -38.68
C ASN A 157 -1.95 3.21 -39.50
N LYS A 158 -1.70 1.95 -39.10
CA LYS A 158 -2.08 0.76 -39.88
C LYS A 158 -3.24 0.03 -39.19
N ILE A 159 -4.32 -0.22 -39.94
CA ILE A 159 -5.47 -1.02 -39.51
C ILE A 159 -5.51 -2.27 -40.39
N LYS A 160 -5.61 -3.45 -39.76
CA LYS A 160 -5.69 -4.75 -40.43
C LYS A 160 -6.79 -5.59 -39.78
N GLY A 161 -7.59 -6.27 -40.59
CA GLY A 161 -8.65 -7.17 -40.14
C GLY A 161 -9.23 -7.95 -41.30
N GLY A 162 -9.92 -9.06 -41.01
CA GLY A 162 -10.64 -9.83 -42.04
C GLY A 162 -11.79 -9.05 -42.68
N SER A 163 -12.34 -8.07 -41.95
CA SER A 163 -13.23 -7.02 -42.44
C SER A 163 -12.97 -5.75 -41.65
N VAL A 164 -13.13 -4.59 -42.28
CA VAL A 164 -13.09 -3.27 -41.64
C VAL A 164 -14.33 -2.51 -42.08
N GLU A 165 -15.23 -2.27 -41.14
CA GLU A 165 -16.44 -1.50 -41.37
C GLU A 165 -16.21 -0.08 -40.85
N LEU A 166 -16.37 0.90 -41.75
CA LEU A 166 -16.31 2.32 -41.45
C LEU A 166 -17.66 2.92 -41.82
N ASN A 167 -18.31 3.54 -40.85
CA ASN A 167 -19.60 4.23 -41.00
C ASN A 167 -19.47 5.68 -40.57
#